data_AF-A0A7X7N5S9-F1
#
_entry.id   AF-A0A7X7N5S9-F1
#
_cell.length_a   1.000
_cell.length_b   1.000
_cell.length_c   1.000
_cell.angle_alpha   90.00
_cell.angle_beta   90.00
_cell.angle_gamma   90.00
#
_symmetry.space_group_name_H-M   'P 1'
#
loop_
_entity.id
_entity.type
_entity.pdbx_description
1 polymer ?
#
loop_
_entity_poly.entity_id
_entity_poly.type
_entity_poly.pdbx_seq_one_letter_code
_entity_poly.pdbx_strand_id
1 'polypeptide(L)'
;MEEKIVFGVVPSRRLGQSLGINNIPPKICSYSCIYCQVGRTLNFSTERSVFYSTDRIVNEVSSAIHQLKDRGEAIDFLSFVPNGEPTLDINLGKEIAALKKFNIPIAVITNASLIWKEDVRYDLKEADLVSIKIDTVKRDIWEKINRPDRECLFNQMLEGIRIFASEFKGALITETLLIKDVNDTLDNLKQTAKFISAIRPAIAYIGIPTRPPAEEGILPPKKTKILYAYKIFTDFSIKTELITESGGSGSFGFTGNIENDIVNTVSVHPMSETQIQELLKKASAKWSVMEKLLSEKRINEIKYKEERYYIKNFK
;
A
#
# COMPACT_ATOMS: atom_id res chain seq x y z
N MET A 1 -9.28 -5.67 21.67
CA MET A 1 -7.86 -5.98 21.38
C MET A 1 -7.29 -4.72 20.77
N GLU A 2 -6.27 -4.13 21.36
CA GLU A 2 -5.69 -2.87 20.88
C GLU A 2 -5.12 -3.09 19.46
N GLU A 3 -5.41 -2.17 18.54
CA GLU A 3 -4.93 -2.29 17.17
C GLU A 3 -3.41 -2.06 17.12
N LYS A 4 -2.67 -3.08 16.65
CA LYS A 4 -1.22 -2.98 16.48
C LYS A 4 -0.92 -2.11 15.26
N ILE A 5 -0.07 -1.12 15.46
CA ILE A 5 0.30 -0.13 14.43
C ILE A 5 1.28 -0.74 13.43
N VAL A 6 2.17 -1.62 13.91
CA VAL A 6 3.27 -2.17 13.11
C VAL A 6 2.98 -3.59 12.65
N PHE A 7 3.26 -3.86 11.37
CA PHE A 7 3.07 -5.18 10.73
C PHE A 7 4.23 -5.54 9.79
N GLY A 8 4.33 -6.82 9.45
CA GLY A 8 5.45 -7.35 8.67
C GLY A 8 6.64 -7.72 9.56
N VAL A 9 7.85 -7.83 9.01
CA VAL A 9 8.31 -7.39 7.68
C VAL A 9 7.59 -8.08 6.51
N VAL A 10 7.20 -7.31 5.48
CA VAL A 10 6.54 -7.80 4.27
C VAL A 10 7.52 -7.71 3.08
N PRO A 11 7.71 -8.79 2.30
CA PRO A 11 8.51 -8.75 1.08
C PRO A 11 7.77 -7.94 0.01
N SER A 12 8.32 -6.77 -0.31
CA SER A 12 7.79 -5.80 -1.28
C SER A 12 8.58 -5.86 -2.58
N ARG A 13 7.89 -5.87 -3.73
CA ARG A 13 8.53 -5.69 -5.05
C ARG A 13 9.13 -4.29 -5.23
N ARG A 14 8.68 -3.32 -4.44
CA ARG A 14 9.06 -1.90 -4.55
C ARG A 14 10.15 -1.52 -3.56
N LEU A 15 10.10 -2.11 -2.36
CA LEU A 15 10.84 -1.65 -1.18
C LEU A 15 11.69 -2.74 -0.51
N GLY A 16 11.83 -3.92 -1.12
CA GLY A 16 12.51 -5.05 -0.48
C GLY A 16 11.77 -5.50 0.80
N GLN A 17 12.51 -5.77 1.85
CA GLN A 17 12.00 -6.15 3.17
C GLN A 17 11.45 -4.93 3.92
N SER A 18 10.14 -4.69 3.87
CA SER A 18 9.54 -3.49 4.46
C SER A 18 8.76 -3.76 5.76
N LEU A 19 9.06 -2.97 6.80
CA LEU A 19 8.27 -2.93 8.03
C LEU A 19 7.16 -1.88 7.87
N GLY A 20 5.91 -2.31 7.90
CA GLY A 20 4.77 -1.43 7.63
C GLY A 20 4.20 -0.78 8.89
N ILE A 21 3.66 0.44 8.71
CA ILE A 21 3.15 1.31 9.76
C ILE A 21 1.72 1.74 9.38
N ASN A 22 0.75 1.40 10.24
CA ASN A 22 -0.61 1.93 10.24
C ASN A 22 -0.67 3.19 11.12
N ASN A 23 -0.36 4.36 10.56
CA ASN A 23 -0.48 5.61 11.30
C ASN A 23 -1.94 6.09 11.49
N ILE A 24 -2.90 5.40 10.88
CA ILE A 24 -4.33 5.68 11.04
C ILE A 24 -5.12 4.38 11.25
N PRO A 25 -6.27 4.43 11.93
CA PRO A 25 -7.21 3.30 12.04
C PRO A 25 -7.68 2.82 10.66
N PRO A 26 -8.06 1.54 10.53
CA PRO A 26 -8.55 1.02 9.28
C PRO A 26 -9.85 1.70 8.85
N LYS A 27 -10.12 1.68 7.54
CA LYS A 27 -11.38 2.15 6.93
C LYS A 27 -11.62 3.66 6.98
N ILE A 28 -10.60 4.43 7.36
CA ILE A 28 -10.58 5.89 7.25
C ILE A 28 -9.75 6.26 6.01
N CYS A 29 -10.41 6.71 4.96
CA CYS A 29 -9.76 6.98 3.69
C CYS A 29 -10.56 8.02 2.91
N SER A 30 -9.89 8.81 2.09
CA SER A 30 -10.55 9.71 1.15
C SER A 30 -11.16 8.96 -0.06
N TYR A 31 -10.72 7.73 -0.33
CA TYR A 31 -11.17 6.89 -1.44
C TYR A 31 -11.80 5.59 -0.96
N SER A 32 -12.65 4.97 -1.79
CA SER A 32 -13.12 3.60 -1.63
C SER A 32 -12.82 2.78 -2.89
N CYS A 33 -11.53 2.66 -3.23
CA CYS A 33 -11.06 2.01 -4.45
C CYS A 33 -11.64 0.60 -4.61
N ILE A 34 -12.10 0.26 -5.82
CA ILE A 34 -12.75 -1.02 -6.11
C ILE A 34 -11.83 -2.22 -5.90
N TYR A 35 -10.52 -2.00 -6.03
CA TYR A 35 -9.50 -3.02 -5.88
C TYR A 35 -8.93 -3.11 -4.45
N CYS A 36 -9.44 -2.31 -3.50
CA CYS A 36 -8.89 -2.26 -2.15
C CYS A 36 -9.06 -3.62 -1.44
N GLN A 37 -7.95 -4.15 -0.92
CA GLN A 37 -7.91 -5.44 -0.20
C GLN A 37 -8.47 -5.33 1.21
N VAL A 38 -8.32 -4.16 1.83
CA VAL A 38 -8.93 -3.82 3.11
C VAL A 38 -10.46 -3.83 2.96
N GLY A 39 -10.94 -3.36 1.81
CA GLY A 39 -12.33 -3.30 1.38
C GLY A 39 -12.96 -1.92 1.49
N ARG A 40 -14.29 -1.84 1.29
CA ARG A 40 -15.01 -0.55 1.24
C ARG A 40 -14.70 0.34 2.43
N THR A 41 -14.54 1.62 2.13
CA THR A 41 -14.36 2.68 3.13
C THR A 41 -15.68 2.92 3.83
N LEU A 42 -15.61 3.00 5.16
CA LEU A 42 -16.78 3.24 6.01
C LEU A 42 -16.81 4.71 6.46
N ASN A 43 -15.64 5.30 6.66
CA ASN A 43 -15.49 6.67 7.09
C ASN A 43 -14.68 7.44 6.03
N PHE A 44 -15.39 8.09 5.12
CA PHE A 44 -14.75 9.00 4.18
C PHE A 44 -14.28 10.25 4.92
N SER A 45 -13.07 10.70 4.63
CA SER A 45 -12.56 11.97 5.12
C SER A 45 -11.61 12.60 4.12
N THR A 46 -11.72 13.92 3.96
CA THR A 46 -10.67 14.76 3.37
C THR A 46 -10.07 15.74 4.39
N GLU A 47 -10.56 15.68 5.64
CA GLU A 47 -10.11 16.47 6.76
C GLU A 47 -9.03 15.72 7.55
N ARG A 48 -7.94 16.43 7.82
CA ARG A 48 -6.79 15.89 8.54
C ARG A 48 -7.06 15.91 10.03
N SER A 49 -6.64 14.88 10.76
CA SER A 49 -6.89 14.74 12.20
C SER A 49 -5.74 14.03 12.89
N VAL A 50 -5.70 14.10 14.21
CA VAL A 50 -4.79 13.29 15.02
C VAL A 50 -5.44 11.92 15.24
N PHE A 51 -4.73 10.85 14.89
CA PHE A 51 -5.21 9.48 15.08
C PHE A 51 -4.48 8.77 16.21
N TYR A 52 -3.15 8.80 16.18
CA TYR A 52 -2.30 8.30 17.26
C TYR A 52 -1.31 9.39 17.70
N SER A 53 -0.72 9.23 18.88
CA SER A 53 0.40 10.07 19.27
C SER A 53 1.68 9.62 18.56
N THR A 54 2.53 10.57 18.18
CA THR A 54 3.84 10.26 17.58
C THR A 54 4.66 9.31 18.46
N ASP A 55 4.61 9.49 19.79
CA ASP A 55 5.31 8.60 20.73
C ASP A 55 4.81 7.15 20.66
N ARG A 56 3.50 6.94 20.47
CA ARG A 56 2.96 5.58 20.33
C ARG A 56 3.52 4.91 19.07
N ILE A 57 3.47 5.60 17.92
CA ILE A 57 4.05 5.11 16.66
C ILE A 57 5.52 4.74 16.85
N VAL A 58 6.31 5.67 17.39
CA VAL A 58 7.75 5.51 17.57
C VAL A 58 8.07 4.35 18.51
N ASN A 59 7.32 4.18 19.60
CA ASN A 59 7.53 3.10 20.55
C ASN A 59 7.20 1.73 19.96
N GLU A 60 6.08 1.60 19.23
CA GLU A 60 5.71 0.35 18.57
C GLU A 60 6.71 -0.02 17.47
N VAL A 61 7.17 0.96 16.66
CA VAL A 61 8.20 0.75 15.64
C VAL A 61 9.53 0.37 16.28
N SER A 62 9.94 1.05 17.35
CA SER A 62 11.16 0.70 18.10
C SER A 62 11.11 -0.75 18.57
N SER A 63 10.01 -1.16 19.21
CA SER A 63 9.85 -2.53 19.72
C SER A 63 9.93 -3.56 18.61
N ALA A 64 9.29 -3.31 17.46
CA ALA A 64 9.32 -4.21 16.32
C ALA A 64 10.73 -4.33 15.72
N ILE A 65 11.45 -3.21 15.57
CA ILE A 65 12.83 -3.21 15.07
C ILE A 65 13.74 -4.05 15.97
N HIS A 66 13.64 -3.92 17.30
CA HIS A 66 14.46 -4.72 18.23
C HIS A 66 14.15 -6.21 18.09
N GLN A 67 12.86 -6.59 18.09
CA GLN A 67 12.42 -7.99 17.94
C GLN A 67 12.91 -8.64 16.64
N LEU A 68 12.92 -7.87 15.55
CA LEU A 68 13.38 -8.32 14.23
C LEU A 68 14.91 -8.43 14.17
N LYS A 69 15.64 -7.45 14.73
CA LYS A 69 17.10 -7.47 14.80
C LYS A 69 17.63 -8.64 15.62
N ASP A 70 17.01 -8.93 16.76
CA ASP A 70 17.38 -10.08 17.62
C ASP A 70 17.24 -11.43 16.91
N ARG A 71 16.48 -11.46 15.81
CA ARG A 71 16.23 -12.65 14.98
C ARG A 71 16.97 -12.63 13.64
N GLY A 72 17.81 -11.63 13.40
CA GLY A 72 18.58 -11.48 12.15
C GLY A 72 17.71 -11.13 10.94
N GLU A 73 16.53 -10.55 11.14
CA GLU A 73 15.65 -10.12 10.06
C GLU A 73 16.11 -8.76 9.51
N ALA A 74 16.21 -8.66 8.17
CA ALA A 74 16.54 -7.41 7.50
C ALA A 74 15.31 -6.48 7.41
N ILE A 75 15.56 -5.17 7.49
CA ILE A 75 14.56 -4.12 7.27
C ILE A 75 15.19 -3.11 6.31
N ASP A 76 14.73 -3.12 5.06
CA ASP A 76 15.19 -2.21 4.01
C ASP A 76 14.45 -0.86 4.08
N PHE A 77 13.18 -0.87 4.51
CA PHE A 77 12.34 0.32 4.62
C PHE A 77 11.36 0.26 5.79
N LEU A 78 11.15 1.40 6.44
CA LEU A 78 9.92 1.68 7.20
C LEU A 78 8.89 2.26 6.23
N SER A 79 7.68 1.70 6.15
CA SER A 79 6.66 2.19 5.19
C SER A 79 5.35 2.58 5.86
N PHE A 80 4.94 3.83 5.64
CA PHE A 80 3.58 4.28 5.91
C PHE A 80 2.68 3.77 4.80
N VAL A 81 1.99 2.67 5.07
CA VAL A 81 1.04 2.02 4.16
C VAL A 81 -0.14 1.50 4.98
N PRO A 82 -0.95 2.43 5.53
CA PRO A 82 -2.02 2.07 6.44
C PRO A 82 -3.21 1.43 5.72
N ASN A 83 -4.14 0.90 6.51
CA ASN A 83 -5.48 0.51 6.07
C ASN A 83 -6.40 1.71 5.76
N GLY A 84 -5.87 2.73 5.09
CA GLY A 84 -6.51 4.00 4.82
C GLY A 84 -5.60 4.94 4.00
N GLU A 85 -5.84 6.24 4.07
CA GLU A 85 -4.96 7.25 3.46
C GLU A 85 -4.02 7.90 4.50
N PRO A 86 -2.69 7.65 4.46
CA PRO A 86 -1.77 8.10 5.52
C PRO A 86 -1.71 9.62 5.68
N THR A 87 -1.95 10.39 4.60
CA THR A 87 -1.90 11.86 4.63
C THR A 87 -3.06 12.50 5.40
N LEU A 88 -4.07 11.72 5.81
CA LEU A 88 -5.10 12.20 6.73
C LEU A 88 -4.58 12.45 8.13
N ASP A 89 -3.45 11.85 8.53
CA ASP A 89 -2.85 12.17 9.83
C ASP A 89 -2.10 13.50 9.76
N ILE A 90 -2.46 14.45 10.63
CA ILE A 90 -1.74 15.73 10.78
C ILE A 90 -0.33 15.55 11.37
N ASN A 91 -0.05 14.41 12.01
CA ASN A 91 1.25 14.11 12.59
C ASN A 91 2.22 13.41 11.64
N LEU A 92 1.82 13.09 10.40
CA LEU A 92 2.64 12.30 9.47
C LEU A 92 4.08 12.80 9.34
N GLY A 93 4.30 14.10 9.12
CA GLY A 93 5.65 14.66 9.02
C GLY A 93 6.46 14.55 10.31
N LYS A 94 5.81 14.73 11.47
CA LYS A 94 6.44 14.57 12.80
C LYS A 94 6.82 13.12 13.06
N GLU A 95 5.97 12.18 12.66
CA GLU A 95 6.22 10.74 12.78
C GLU A 95 7.41 10.32 11.92
N ILE A 96 7.44 10.73 10.65
CA ILE A 96 8.58 10.48 9.75
C ILE A 96 9.86 11.04 10.37
N ALA A 97 9.85 12.31 10.81
CA ALA A 97 11.01 12.95 11.42
C ALA A 97 11.50 12.22 12.69
N ALA A 98 10.59 11.77 13.55
CA ALA A 98 10.92 11.05 14.78
C ALA A 98 11.48 9.64 14.51
N LEU A 99 11.05 8.99 13.42
CA LEU A 99 11.53 7.67 13.02
C LEU A 99 12.91 7.70 12.35
N LYS A 100 13.37 8.85 11.81
CA LYS A 100 14.70 8.99 11.18
C LYS A 100 15.86 8.56 12.10
N LYS A 101 15.68 8.62 13.44
CA LYS A 101 16.67 8.16 14.42
C LYS A 101 17.07 6.68 14.28
N PHE A 102 16.26 5.86 13.61
CA PHE A 102 16.55 4.45 13.38
C PHE A 102 17.49 4.20 12.19
N ASN A 103 17.82 5.22 11.40
CA ASN A 103 18.67 5.13 10.20
C ASN A 103 18.20 4.06 9.20
N ILE A 104 16.88 3.90 9.07
CA ILE A 104 16.23 3.04 8.06
C ILE A 104 15.45 3.98 7.14
N PRO A 105 15.60 3.88 5.80
CA PRO A 105 14.84 4.69 4.86
C PRO A 105 13.32 4.60 5.08
N ILE A 106 12.63 5.73 4.93
CA ILE A 106 11.20 5.85 5.16
C ILE A 106 10.47 6.07 3.84
N ALA A 107 9.46 5.23 3.58
CA ALA A 107 8.58 5.32 2.44
C ALA A 107 7.15 5.71 2.85
N VAL A 108 6.46 6.51 2.02
CA VAL A 108 5.02 6.76 2.16
C VAL A 108 4.30 6.32 0.88
N ILE A 109 3.24 5.53 1.02
CA ILE A 109 2.38 5.13 -0.10
C ILE A 109 1.05 5.87 0.05
N THR A 110 0.74 6.77 -0.89
CA THR A 110 -0.44 7.63 -0.83
C THR A 110 -1.31 7.48 -2.07
N ASN A 111 -2.63 7.59 -1.88
CA ASN A 111 -3.61 7.68 -2.96
C ASN A 111 -3.64 9.08 -3.63
N ALA A 112 -2.84 10.02 -3.12
CA ALA A 112 -2.63 11.38 -3.60
C ALA A 112 -3.81 12.36 -3.47
N SER A 113 -4.98 11.91 -3.03
CA SER A 113 -6.21 12.71 -2.98
C SER A 113 -6.09 14.06 -2.28
N LEU A 114 -5.25 14.16 -1.24
CA LEU A 114 -5.03 15.38 -0.45
C LEU A 114 -3.76 16.15 -0.84
N ILE A 115 -2.97 15.68 -1.81
CA ILE A 115 -1.65 16.26 -2.14
C ILE A 115 -1.71 17.72 -2.67
N TRP A 116 -2.91 18.20 -2.99
CA TRP A 116 -3.17 19.60 -3.31
C TRP A 116 -3.04 20.52 -2.10
N LYS A 117 -3.23 20.01 -0.88
CA LYS A 117 -2.98 20.77 0.35
C LYS A 117 -1.48 20.92 0.57
N GLU A 118 -1.06 22.13 0.93
CA GLU A 118 0.36 22.49 1.05
C GLU A 118 1.04 21.80 2.23
N ASP A 119 0.35 21.72 3.36
CA ASP A 119 0.77 21.01 4.57
C ASP A 119 1.03 19.52 4.31
N VAL A 120 0.18 18.85 3.52
CA VAL A 120 0.38 17.46 3.10
C VAL A 120 1.67 17.31 2.28
N ARG A 121 1.96 18.23 1.37
CA ARG A 121 3.23 18.21 0.62
C ARG A 121 4.42 18.43 1.53
N TYR A 122 4.31 19.28 2.55
CA TYR A 122 5.38 19.47 3.54
C TYR A 122 5.66 18.19 4.32
N ASP A 123 4.62 17.50 4.80
CA ASP A 123 4.79 16.25 5.52
C ASP A 123 5.39 15.14 4.65
N LEU A 124 4.93 15.00 3.40
CA LEU A 124 5.45 14.02 2.45
C LEU A 124 6.91 14.28 2.06
N LYS A 125 7.36 15.54 2.07
CA LYS A 125 8.76 15.90 1.76
C LYS A 125 9.76 15.39 2.80
N GLU A 126 9.30 15.00 3.99
CA GLU A 126 10.17 14.41 5.01
C GLU A 126 10.59 12.97 4.69
N ALA A 127 9.86 12.25 3.83
CA ALA A 127 10.15 10.86 3.49
C ALA A 127 11.30 10.73 2.48
N ASP A 128 12.02 9.60 2.53
CA ASP A 128 13.07 9.27 1.57
C ASP A 128 12.50 8.81 0.23
N LEU A 129 11.32 8.17 0.26
CA LEU A 129 10.59 7.70 -0.92
C LEU A 129 9.09 7.99 -0.78
N VAL A 130 8.47 8.49 -1.85
CA VAL A 130 7.01 8.61 -1.92
C VAL A 130 6.50 7.84 -3.13
N SER A 131 5.54 6.94 -2.89
CA SER A 131 4.79 6.26 -3.93
C SER A 131 3.43 6.89 -4.12
N ILE A 132 3.21 7.50 -5.28
CA ILE A 132 1.96 8.16 -5.64
C ILE A 132 1.13 7.23 -6.50
N LYS A 133 -0.10 6.95 -6.06
CA LYS A 133 -1.05 6.18 -6.86
C LYS A 133 -1.69 7.04 -7.95
N ILE A 134 -1.54 6.63 -9.20
CA ILE A 134 -2.10 7.30 -10.38
C ILE A 134 -2.72 6.24 -11.28
N ASP A 135 -3.98 5.89 -11.02
CA ASP A 135 -4.67 4.85 -11.81
C ASP A 135 -5.23 5.37 -13.14
N THR A 136 -5.43 6.69 -13.24
CA THR A 136 -5.95 7.38 -14.42
C THR A 136 -5.82 8.90 -14.22
N VAL A 137 -5.84 9.63 -15.33
CA VAL A 137 -5.99 11.11 -15.36
C VAL A 137 -7.31 11.55 -15.99
N LYS A 138 -8.27 10.64 -16.15
CA LYS A 138 -9.63 10.91 -16.60
C LYS A 138 -10.60 10.83 -15.43
N ARG A 139 -11.36 11.91 -15.20
CA ARG A 139 -12.28 12.04 -14.06
C ARG A 139 -13.29 10.91 -13.98
N ASP A 140 -13.92 10.56 -15.10
CA ASP A 140 -14.97 9.54 -15.16
C ASP A 140 -14.44 8.14 -14.79
N ILE A 141 -13.19 7.83 -15.17
CA ILE A 141 -12.53 6.59 -14.78
C ILE A 141 -12.08 6.66 -13.31
N TRP A 142 -11.58 7.82 -12.86
CA TRP A 142 -11.15 8.04 -11.48
C TRP A 142 -12.31 7.84 -10.50
N GLU A 143 -13.49 8.38 -10.79
CA GLU A 143 -14.71 8.22 -10.00
C GLU A 143 -15.16 6.75 -9.96
N LYS A 144 -15.06 6.02 -11.09
CA LYS A 144 -15.40 4.59 -11.16
C LYS A 144 -14.45 3.71 -10.35
N ILE A 145 -13.14 3.95 -10.47
CA ILE A 145 -12.12 3.06 -9.91
C ILE A 145 -11.76 3.39 -8.45
N ASN A 146 -11.61 4.67 -8.11
CA ASN A 146 -11.17 5.11 -6.80
C ASN A 146 -12.34 5.47 -5.88
N ARG A 147 -13.53 5.76 -6.43
CA ARG A 147 -14.74 6.16 -5.69
C ARG A 147 -14.40 7.17 -4.59
N PRO A 148 -13.94 8.35 -5.01
CA PRO A 148 -13.44 9.37 -4.10
C PRO A 148 -14.57 9.97 -3.27
N ASP A 149 -14.21 10.50 -2.10
CA ASP A 149 -15.10 11.39 -1.35
C ASP A 149 -15.51 12.59 -2.21
N ARG A 150 -16.70 13.13 -1.96
CA ARG A 150 -17.27 14.25 -2.74
C ARG A 150 -16.43 15.51 -2.65
N GLU A 151 -15.67 15.69 -1.58
CA GLU A 151 -14.78 16.83 -1.37
C GLU A 151 -13.42 16.66 -2.05
N CYS A 152 -13.13 15.51 -2.66
CA CYS A 152 -11.88 15.32 -3.40
C CYS A 152 -11.85 16.15 -4.69
N LEU A 153 -10.85 17.01 -4.83
CA LEU A 153 -10.74 17.97 -5.91
C LEU A 153 -9.82 17.45 -7.03
N PHE A 154 -10.38 16.66 -7.96
CA PHE A 154 -9.63 15.95 -9.02
C PHE A 154 -8.57 16.78 -9.75
N ASN A 155 -8.94 17.97 -10.25
CA ASN A 155 -7.99 18.81 -11.00
C ASN A 155 -6.89 19.37 -10.10
N GLN A 156 -7.24 19.73 -8.86
CA GLN A 156 -6.26 20.21 -7.87
C GLN A 156 -5.34 19.10 -7.41
N MET A 157 -5.83 17.87 -7.26
CA MET A 157 -5.01 16.69 -7.00
C MET A 157 -3.95 16.52 -8.10
N LEU A 158 -4.35 16.53 -9.39
CA LEU A 158 -3.39 16.40 -10.49
C LEU A 158 -2.35 17.53 -10.47
N GLU A 159 -2.75 18.75 -10.15
CA GLU A 159 -1.82 19.87 -10.02
C GLU A 159 -0.91 19.76 -8.80
N GLY A 160 -1.45 19.33 -7.66
CA GLY A 160 -0.69 19.04 -6.45
C GLY A 160 0.37 17.98 -6.67
N ILE A 161 0.09 16.95 -7.47
CA ILE A 161 1.08 15.94 -7.88
C ILE A 161 2.22 16.60 -8.67
N ARG A 162 1.92 17.50 -9.62
CA ARG A 162 2.96 18.20 -10.40
C ARG A 162 3.83 19.08 -9.52
N ILE A 163 3.20 19.88 -8.64
CA ILE A 163 3.90 20.76 -7.70
C ILE A 163 4.79 19.91 -6.80
N PHE A 164 4.23 18.88 -6.17
CA PHE A 164 4.99 17.97 -5.30
C PHE A 164 6.18 17.34 -6.02
N ALA A 165 5.98 16.82 -7.24
CA ALA A 165 7.05 16.20 -8.00
C ALA A 165 8.19 17.18 -8.36
N SER A 166 7.89 18.47 -8.53
CA SER A 166 8.91 19.50 -8.78
C SER A 166 9.71 19.88 -7.54
N GLU A 167 9.10 19.75 -6.35
CA GLU A 167 9.70 20.14 -5.08
C GLU A 167 10.41 18.98 -4.36
N PHE A 168 9.89 17.76 -4.49
CA PHE A 168 10.35 16.59 -3.76
C PHE A 168 11.76 16.18 -4.19
N LYS A 169 12.63 15.95 -3.20
CA LYS A 169 14.05 15.60 -3.42
C LYS A 169 14.37 14.13 -3.19
N GLY A 170 13.44 13.38 -2.59
CA GLY A 170 13.56 11.94 -2.43
C GLY A 170 13.22 11.16 -3.70
N ALA A 171 13.14 9.84 -3.58
CA ALA A 171 12.76 8.97 -4.67
C ALA A 171 11.24 9.01 -4.90
N LEU A 172 10.81 9.61 -6.01
CA LEU A 172 9.41 9.57 -6.42
C LEU A 172 9.15 8.31 -7.27
N ILE A 173 8.19 7.48 -6.87
CA ILE A 173 7.68 6.40 -7.71
C ILE A 173 6.18 6.57 -7.94
N THR A 174 5.66 5.96 -8.99
CA THR A 174 4.21 5.98 -9.27
C THR A 174 3.66 4.57 -9.41
N GLU A 175 2.40 4.38 -9.02
CA GLU A 175 1.71 3.10 -9.14
C GLU A 175 0.39 3.26 -9.90
N THR A 176 0.23 2.47 -10.96
CA THR A 176 -1.02 2.35 -11.73
C THR A 176 -1.51 0.91 -11.62
N LEU A 177 -2.67 0.68 -10.98
CA LEU A 177 -3.29 -0.63 -10.95
C LEU A 177 -4.29 -0.76 -12.12
N LEU A 178 -4.00 -1.65 -13.06
CA LEU A 178 -4.86 -1.88 -14.22
C LEU A 178 -5.97 -2.88 -13.89
N ILE A 179 -7.19 -2.49 -14.19
CA ILE A 179 -8.42 -3.25 -14.00
C ILE A 179 -9.09 -3.46 -15.35
N LYS A 180 -9.46 -4.72 -15.61
CA LYS A 180 -10.11 -5.15 -16.86
C LYS A 180 -11.35 -4.30 -17.12
N ASP A 181 -11.46 -3.76 -18.33
CA ASP A 181 -12.61 -3.00 -18.84
C ASP A 181 -12.93 -1.71 -18.05
N VAL A 182 -11.99 -1.23 -17.21
CA VAL A 182 -12.15 0.02 -16.43
C VAL A 182 -11.15 1.08 -16.89
N ASN A 183 -9.85 0.83 -16.73
CA ASN A 183 -8.78 1.78 -17.06
C ASN A 183 -7.76 1.22 -18.08
N ASP A 184 -8.06 0.10 -18.74
CA ASP A 184 -7.16 -0.61 -19.67
C ASP A 184 -7.41 -0.27 -21.16
N THR A 185 -8.05 0.87 -21.44
CA THR A 185 -8.21 1.40 -22.80
C THR A 185 -6.93 2.10 -23.26
N LEU A 186 -6.60 2.01 -24.55
CA LEU A 186 -5.37 2.61 -25.10
C LEU A 186 -5.33 4.12 -24.92
N ASP A 187 -6.48 4.80 -25.05
CA ASP A 187 -6.61 6.24 -24.81
C ASP A 187 -6.26 6.60 -23.36
N ASN A 188 -6.89 5.93 -22.38
CA ASN A 188 -6.60 6.17 -20.97
C ASN A 188 -5.12 5.92 -20.63
N LEU A 189 -4.55 4.82 -21.14
CA LEU A 189 -3.15 4.46 -20.92
C LEU A 189 -2.20 5.53 -21.47
N LYS A 190 -2.45 6.05 -22.67
CA LYS A 190 -1.64 7.12 -23.27
C LYS A 190 -1.72 8.42 -22.47
N GLN A 191 -2.91 8.82 -22.02
CA GLN A 191 -3.07 10.03 -21.23
C GLN A 191 -2.40 9.92 -19.86
N THR A 192 -2.55 8.75 -19.21
CA THR A 192 -1.91 8.46 -17.92
C THR A 192 -0.39 8.45 -18.06
N ALA A 193 0.15 7.76 -19.07
CA ALA A 193 1.59 7.74 -19.35
C ALA A 193 2.14 9.14 -19.65
N LYS A 194 1.44 9.93 -20.46
CA LYS A 194 1.82 11.33 -20.75
C LYS A 194 1.94 12.17 -19.47
N PHE A 195 0.98 12.02 -18.55
CA PHE A 195 1.03 12.73 -17.27
C PHE A 195 2.18 12.24 -16.38
N ILE A 196 2.34 10.92 -16.24
CA ILE A 196 3.40 10.32 -15.42
C ILE A 196 4.79 10.69 -15.94
N SER A 197 4.99 10.70 -17.26
CA SER A 197 6.25 11.14 -17.89
C SER A 197 6.60 12.59 -17.53
N ALA A 198 5.61 13.48 -17.45
CA ALA A 198 5.82 14.89 -17.10
C ALA A 198 6.33 15.10 -15.65
N ILE A 199 5.98 14.21 -14.73
CA ILE A 199 6.42 14.28 -13.33
C ILE A 199 7.71 13.49 -13.06
N ARG A 200 8.29 12.84 -14.08
CA ARG A 200 9.61 12.20 -14.08
C ARG A 200 9.90 11.32 -12.85
N PRO A 201 9.06 10.31 -12.56
CA PRO A 201 9.33 9.40 -11.45
C PRO A 201 10.59 8.57 -11.72
N ALA A 202 11.24 8.11 -10.67
CA ALA A 202 12.36 7.18 -10.77
C ALA A 202 11.93 5.86 -11.42
N ILE A 203 10.75 5.35 -11.05
CA ILE A 203 10.12 4.15 -11.60
C ILE A 203 8.59 4.33 -11.61
N ALA A 204 7.94 3.90 -12.67
CA ALA A 204 6.49 3.70 -12.71
C ALA A 204 6.16 2.20 -12.69
N TYR A 205 5.46 1.78 -11.64
CA TYR A 205 4.95 0.42 -11.52
C TYR A 205 3.56 0.31 -12.13
N ILE A 206 3.38 -0.68 -13.00
CA ILE A 206 2.08 -1.09 -13.51
C ILE A 206 1.72 -2.41 -12.84
N GLY A 207 0.73 -2.37 -11.96
CA GLY A 207 0.22 -3.54 -11.25
C GLY A 207 -1.10 -4.05 -11.83
N ILE A 208 -1.46 -5.26 -11.43
CA ILE A 208 -2.80 -5.82 -11.62
C ILE A 208 -3.30 -6.42 -10.29
N PRO A 209 -4.60 -6.74 -10.15
CA PRO A 209 -5.09 -7.54 -9.02
C PRO A 209 -4.38 -8.91 -8.96
N THR A 210 -3.38 -9.03 -8.10
CA THR A 210 -2.64 -10.28 -7.84
C THR A 210 -3.16 -11.01 -6.61
N ARG A 211 -3.82 -10.28 -5.71
CA ARG A 211 -4.49 -10.75 -4.49
C ARG A 211 -5.98 -10.41 -4.57
N PRO A 212 -6.85 -11.14 -3.86
CA PRO A 212 -8.28 -10.88 -3.85
C PRO A 212 -8.60 -9.46 -3.40
N PRO A 213 -9.25 -8.63 -4.24
CA PRO A 213 -9.93 -7.43 -3.80
C PRO A 213 -11.10 -7.79 -2.89
N ALA A 214 -11.52 -6.88 -2.02
CA ALA A 214 -12.72 -7.11 -1.23
C ALA A 214 -14.01 -7.06 -2.06
N GLU A 215 -13.99 -6.35 -3.20
CA GLU A 215 -15.12 -6.35 -4.14
C GLU A 215 -15.02 -7.51 -5.12
N GLU A 216 -16.14 -8.20 -5.33
CA GLU A 216 -16.26 -9.26 -6.32
C GLU A 216 -16.20 -8.69 -7.76
N GLY A 217 -15.80 -9.55 -8.71
CA GLY A 217 -15.80 -9.19 -10.14
C GLY A 217 -14.64 -8.30 -10.58
N ILE A 218 -13.75 -7.90 -9.69
CA ILE A 218 -12.56 -7.10 -10.02
C ILE A 218 -11.45 -8.01 -10.56
N LEU A 219 -11.19 -7.90 -11.86
CA LEU A 219 -10.32 -8.82 -12.60
C LEU A 219 -9.14 -8.09 -13.25
N PRO A 220 -7.99 -8.78 -13.39
CA PRO A 220 -6.87 -8.26 -14.17
C PRO A 220 -7.22 -8.20 -15.67
N PRO A 221 -6.69 -7.21 -16.42
CA PRO A 221 -6.78 -7.19 -17.87
C PRO A 221 -6.17 -8.42 -18.52
N LYS A 222 -6.49 -8.65 -19.80
CA LYS A 222 -5.79 -9.66 -20.62
C LYS A 222 -4.30 -9.32 -20.72
N LYS A 223 -3.44 -10.34 -20.81
CA LYS A 223 -1.98 -10.18 -20.95
C LYS A 223 -1.59 -9.19 -22.07
N THR A 224 -2.29 -9.21 -23.20
CA THR A 224 -2.08 -8.27 -24.31
C THR A 224 -2.27 -6.81 -23.91
N LYS A 225 -3.26 -6.50 -23.07
CA LYS A 225 -3.52 -5.14 -22.56
C LYS A 225 -2.41 -4.69 -21.60
N ILE A 226 -1.91 -5.60 -20.76
CA ILE A 226 -0.79 -5.31 -19.86
C ILE A 226 0.47 -4.98 -20.67
N LEU A 227 0.75 -5.76 -21.72
CA LEU A 227 1.88 -5.49 -22.63
C LEU A 227 1.72 -4.17 -23.38
N TYR A 228 0.52 -3.81 -23.81
CA TYR A 228 0.27 -2.49 -24.41
C TYR A 228 0.53 -1.36 -23.41
N ALA A 229 0.10 -1.50 -22.15
CA ALA A 229 0.37 -0.50 -21.13
C ALA A 229 1.87 -0.32 -20.90
N TYR A 230 2.61 -1.43 -20.75
CA TYR A 230 4.07 -1.41 -20.64
C TYR A 230 4.72 -0.71 -21.84
N LYS A 231 4.33 -1.07 -23.07
CA LYS A 231 4.86 -0.46 -24.29
C LYS A 231 4.56 1.03 -24.37
N ILE A 232 3.35 1.45 -24.02
CA ILE A 232 2.97 2.87 -23.99
C ILE A 232 3.83 3.63 -22.99
N PHE A 233 3.96 3.15 -21.75
CA PHE A 233 4.75 3.86 -20.73
C PHE A 233 6.22 3.98 -21.12
N THR A 234 6.80 2.91 -21.66
CA THR A 234 8.17 2.92 -22.19
C THR A 234 8.35 3.83 -23.40
N ASP A 235 7.35 3.95 -24.28
CA ASP A 235 7.35 4.92 -25.40
C ASP A 235 7.33 6.38 -24.93
N PHE A 236 6.77 6.63 -23.74
CA PHE A 236 6.87 7.92 -23.05
C PHE A 236 8.18 8.07 -22.25
N SER A 237 9.18 7.22 -22.50
CA SER A 237 10.51 7.20 -21.85
C SER A 237 10.45 7.05 -20.33
N ILE A 238 9.43 6.36 -19.82
CA ILE A 238 9.28 6.07 -18.39
C ILE A 238 9.98 4.75 -18.07
N LYS A 239 10.87 4.73 -17.07
CA LYS A 239 11.36 3.47 -16.49
C LYS A 239 10.18 2.73 -15.87
N THR A 240 9.77 1.63 -16.48
CA THR A 240 8.52 0.95 -16.16
C THR A 240 8.77 -0.48 -15.68
N GLU A 241 8.11 -0.89 -14.61
CA GLU A 241 8.17 -2.26 -14.08
C GLU A 241 6.77 -2.84 -13.89
N LEU A 242 6.62 -4.15 -14.14
CA LEU A 242 5.33 -4.85 -14.03
C LEU A 242 5.22 -5.60 -12.70
N ILE A 243 4.09 -5.43 -12.00
CA ILE A 243 3.73 -6.21 -10.80
C ILE A 243 2.54 -7.11 -11.14
N THR A 244 2.83 -8.27 -11.72
CA THR A 244 1.82 -9.25 -12.17
C THR A 244 1.71 -10.50 -11.30
N GLU A 245 2.53 -10.60 -10.26
CA GLU A 245 2.58 -11.71 -9.32
C GLU A 245 2.43 -11.22 -7.88
N SER A 246 1.97 -12.09 -6.99
CA SER A 246 1.87 -11.79 -5.56
C SER A 246 3.23 -12.01 -4.87
N GLY A 247 3.58 -11.10 -3.94
CA GLY A 247 4.81 -11.17 -3.12
C GLY A 247 6.03 -10.55 -3.78
N GLY A 248 6.95 -9.97 -2.99
CA GLY A 248 8.29 -9.51 -3.39
C GLY A 248 9.36 -10.60 -3.33
N SER A 249 10.59 -10.29 -3.75
CA SER A 249 11.74 -11.16 -3.48
C SER A 249 12.07 -11.10 -1.99
N GLY A 250 11.71 -12.11 -1.21
CA GLY A 250 11.95 -12.16 0.22
C GLY A 250 10.98 -13.07 0.97
N SER A 251 11.10 -13.10 2.30
CA SER A 251 10.21 -13.87 3.18
C SER A 251 9.54 -12.93 4.18
N PHE A 252 8.32 -13.29 4.62
CA PHE A 252 7.66 -12.58 5.71
C PHE A 252 8.51 -12.67 6.99
N GLY A 253 8.59 -11.56 7.72
CA GLY A 253 9.32 -11.47 8.98
C GLY A 253 8.61 -12.21 10.11
N PHE A 254 9.37 -12.72 11.06
CA PHE A 254 8.86 -13.34 12.28
C PHE A 254 9.35 -12.56 13.51
N THR A 255 8.43 -12.01 14.31
CA THR A 255 8.76 -11.21 15.51
C THR A 255 8.91 -12.06 16.76
N GLY A 256 8.48 -13.33 16.71
CA GLY A 256 8.44 -14.23 17.87
C GLY A 256 7.04 -14.64 18.28
N ASN A 257 6.01 -13.96 17.78
CA ASN A 257 4.62 -14.31 18.04
C ASN A 257 3.89 -14.55 16.71
N ILE A 258 3.87 -15.80 16.29
CA ILE A 258 3.37 -16.21 14.97
C ILE A 258 1.88 -15.89 14.77
N GLU A 259 1.06 -16.01 15.82
CA GLU A 259 -0.35 -15.64 15.75
C GLU A 259 -0.52 -14.15 15.45
N ASN A 260 0.23 -13.30 16.15
CA ASN A 260 0.19 -11.87 15.94
C ASN A 260 0.80 -11.48 14.58
N ASP A 261 1.90 -12.10 14.18
CA ASP A 261 2.54 -11.81 12.89
C ASP A 261 1.59 -12.09 11.72
N ILE A 262 0.87 -13.23 11.78
CA ILE A 262 -0.15 -13.58 10.79
C ILE A 262 -1.30 -12.57 10.83
N VAL A 263 -1.94 -12.38 12.00
CA VAL A 263 -3.13 -11.52 12.12
C VAL A 263 -2.87 -10.08 11.69
N ASN A 264 -1.72 -9.52 12.09
CA ASN A 264 -1.36 -8.15 11.75
C ASN A 264 -1.02 -8.02 10.25
N THR A 265 -0.33 -9.00 9.67
CA THR A 265 -0.02 -8.97 8.23
C THR A 265 -1.28 -9.13 7.37
N VAL A 266 -2.14 -10.12 7.66
CA VAL A 266 -3.38 -10.33 6.89
C VAL A 266 -4.42 -9.23 7.08
N SER A 267 -4.21 -8.32 8.04
CA SER A 267 -5.03 -7.12 8.20
C SER A 267 -4.87 -6.11 7.08
N VAL A 268 -3.68 -6.04 6.50
CA VAL A 268 -3.31 -5.09 5.44
C VAL A 268 -3.03 -5.79 4.13
N HIS A 269 -2.71 -7.08 4.19
CA HIS A 269 -2.10 -7.79 3.08
C HIS A 269 -2.52 -9.27 3.09
N PRO A 270 -3.55 -9.66 2.31
CA PRO A 270 -4.01 -11.03 2.19
C PRO A 270 -2.85 -11.98 1.91
N MET A 271 -2.67 -13.03 2.70
CA MET A 271 -1.59 -14.01 2.52
C MET A 271 -2.14 -15.26 1.86
N SER A 272 -1.40 -15.80 0.90
CA SER A 272 -1.75 -17.10 0.32
C SER A 272 -1.38 -18.24 1.26
N GLU A 273 -1.97 -19.42 1.08
CA GLU A 273 -1.63 -20.61 1.87
C GLU A 273 -0.14 -20.94 1.80
N THR A 274 0.47 -20.87 0.62
CA THR A 274 1.91 -21.10 0.46
C THR A 274 2.73 -20.10 1.29
N GLN A 275 2.34 -18.82 1.29
CA GLN A 275 3.02 -17.79 2.10
C GLN A 275 2.88 -18.05 3.60
N ILE A 276 1.72 -18.53 4.06
CA ILE A 276 1.50 -18.92 5.45
C ILE A 276 2.35 -20.14 5.81
N GLN A 277 2.41 -21.17 4.95
CA GLN A 277 3.23 -22.36 5.18
C GLN A 277 4.71 -22.01 5.31
N GLU A 278 5.23 -21.12 4.46
CA GLU A 278 6.60 -20.62 4.56
C GLU A 278 6.87 -19.91 5.88
N LEU A 279 5.96 -19.02 6.31
CA LEU A 279 6.09 -18.31 7.57
C LEU A 279 6.00 -19.24 8.79
N LEU A 280 5.09 -20.22 8.78
CA LEU A 280 4.99 -21.23 9.84
C LEU A 280 6.26 -22.08 9.93
N LYS A 281 6.81 -22.50 8.78
CA LYS A 281 8.08 -23.25 8.72
C LYS A 281 9.22 -22.42 9.31
N LYS A 282 9.31 -21.13 8.96
CA LYS A 282 10.30 -20.20 9.51
C LYS A 282 10.18 -20.04 11.03
N ALA A 283 8.94 -20.03 11.54
CA ALA A 283 8.66 -19.93 12.97
C ALA A 283 8.72 -21.27 13.73
N SER A 284 9.05 -22.39 13.05
CA SER A 284 8.93 -23.75 13.61
C SER A 284 7.54 -24.06 14.21
N ALA A 285 6.49 -23.47 13.63
CA ALA A 285 5.11 -23.57 14.09
C ALA A 285 4.31 -24.59 13.26
N LYS A 286 3.24 -25.14 13.85
CA LYS A 286 2.33 -26.10 13.20
C LYS A 286 1.11 -25.41 12.59
N TRP A 287 0.47 -26.07 11.63
CA TRP A 287 -0.77 -25.60 11.00
C TRP A 287 -1.94 -25.40 11.98
N SER A 288 -1.91 -26.04 13.14
CA SER A 288 -2.90 -25.85 14.22
C SER A 288 -3.03 -24.39 14.68
N VAL A 289 -2.01 -23.55 14.44
CA VAL A 289 -2.10 -22.09 14.63
C VAL A 289 -3.19 -21.49 13.74
N MET A 290 -3.26 -21.90 12.48
CA MET A 290 -4.29 -21.41 11.54
C MET A 290 -5.68 -21.88 11.91
N GLU A 291 -5.82 -23.16 12.31
CA GLU A 291 -7.08 -23.73 12.79
C GLU A 291 -7.63 -22.96 14.00
N LYS A 292 -6.74 -22.60 14.93
CA LYS A 292 -7.09 -21.74 16.07
C LYS A 292 -7.55 -20.35 15.60
N LEU A 293 -6.78 -19.67 14.75
CA LEU A 293 -7.12 -18.32 14.28
C LEU A 293 -8.45 -18.28 13.51
N LEU A 294 -8.76 -19.31 12.72
CA LEU A 294 -10.02 -19.46 12.00
C LEU A 294 -11.19 -19.74 12.95
N SER A 295 -11.02 -20.63 13.93
CA SER A 295 -12.07 -20.96 14.90
C SER A 295 -12.40 -19.79 15.84
N GLU A 296 -11.38 -19.00 16.21
CA GLU A 296 -11.52 -17.74 16.94
C GLU A 296 -12.07 -16.59 16.07
N LYS A 297 -12.29 -16.82 14.77
CA LYS A 297 -12.74 -15.81 13.79
C LYS A 297 -11.85 -14.57 13.71
N ARG A 298 -10.56 -14.70 14.05
CA ARG A 298 -9.56 -13.62 13.93
C ARG A 298 -9.15 -13.40 12.48
N ILE A 299 -9.24 -14.45 11.67
CA ILE A 299 -9.03 -14.46 10.22
C ILE A 299 -10.15 -15.22 9.53
N ASN A 300 -10.33 -14.98 8.23
CA ASN A 300 -11.21 -15.73 7.34
C ASN A 300 -10.40 -16.37 6.21
N GLU A 301 -10.86 -17.51 5.72
CA GLU A 301 -10.37 -18.14 4.50
C GLU A 301 -11.26 -17.76 3.31
N ILE A 302 -10.64 -17.43 2.18
CA ILE A 302 -11.32 -17.18 0.91
C ILE A 302 -10.59 -17.91 -0.23
N LYS A 303 -11.35 -18.35 -1.24
CA LYS A 303 -10.78 -18.90 -2.47
C LYS A 303 -10.64 -17.79 -3.51
N TYR A 304 -9.44 -17.60 -4.06
CA TYR A 304 -9.20 -16.65 -5.14
C TYR A 304 -8.35 -17.30 -6.22
N LYS A 305 -8.89 -17.39 -7.44
CA LYS A 305 -8.35 -18.25 -8.51
C LYS A 305 -8.26 -19.70 -8.01
N GLU A 306 -7.11 -20.35 -8.19
CA GLU A 306 -6.87 -21.75 -7.81
C GLU A 306 -6.21 -21.90 -6.43
N GLU A 307 -6.11 -20.83 -5.64
CA GLU A 307 -5.38 -20.81 -4.37
C GLU A 307 -6.25 -20.27 -3.22
N ARG A 308 -5.95 -20.73 -1.99
CA ARG A 308 -6.57 -20.23 -0.76
C ARG A 308 -5.80 -19.01 -0.24
N TYR A 309 -6.55 -18.01 0.19
CA TYR A 309 -6.04 -16.80 0.82
C TYR A 309 -6.65 -16.60 2.20
N TYR A 310 -5.87 -16.01 3.10
CA TYR A 310 -6.27 -15.66 4.45
C TYR A 310 -6.29 -14.14 4.61
N ILE A 311 -7.39 -13.63 5.18
CA ILE A 311 -7.65 -12.20 5.39
C ILE A 311 -8.07 -11.95 6.84
N LYS A 312 -7.84 -10.75 7.38
CA LYS A 312 -8.39 -10.38 8.69
C LYS A 312 -9.92 -10.32 8.63
N ASN A 313 -10.54 -10.80 9.69
CA ASN A 313 -11.96 -10.55 9.91
C ASN A 313 -12.11 -9.20 10.63
N PHE A 314 -12.72 -8.22 9.96
CA PHE A 314 -13.01 -6.89 10.52
C PHE A 314 -14.43 -6.80 11.12
N LYS A 315 -15.16 -7.92 11.23
CA LYS A 315 -16.48 -7.99 11.89
C LYS A 315 -16.38 -8.01 13.40
#